data_AF-A0A379TSQ4-F1
#
_entry.id   AF-A0A379TSQ4-F1
#
_cell.length_a   1.000
_cell.length_b   1.000
_cell.length_c   1.000
_cell.angle_alpha   90.00
_cell.angle_beta   90.00
_cell.angle_gamma   90.00
#
_symmetry.space_group_name_H-M   'P 1'
#
loop_
_entity.id
_entity.type
_entity.pdbx_description
1 polymer ?
#
loop_
_entity_poly.entity_id
_entity_poly.type
_entity_poly.pdbx_seq_one_letter_code
_entity_poly.pdbx_strand_id
1 'polypeptide(L)'
;MDNKHNEAIRANGKRLLTQKEVGDFLNYVFSPAPDRDNQERLRMKHFICGIQTVLTQTNRALEFAQKDRWGIAQAYLNNIAHTIDSLKRVAREKSSAPAQEVNHD
;
A
#
# COMPACT_ATOMS: atom_id res chain seq x y z
N MET A 1 39.47 29.66 -9.90
CA MET A 1 38.70 28.68 -10.69
C MET A 1 37.23 28.94 -10.39
N ASP A 2 36.53 29.52 -11.36
CA ASP A 2 35.23 30.14 -11.15
C ASP A 2 34.11 29.09 -11.03
N ASN A 3 33.41 29.13 -9.91
CA ASN A 3 32.32 28.22 -9.53
C ASN A 3 31.00 28.61 -10.24
N LYS A 4 31.03 28.77 -11.57
CA LYS A 4 29.88 29.23 -12.39
C LYS A 4 28.78 28.17 -12.63
N HIS A 5 28.90 26.97 -12.06
CA HIS A 5 28.01 25.84 -12.41
C HIS A 5 26.69 25.79 -11.62
N ASN A 6 26.43 26.72 -10.70
CA ASN A 6 25.21 26.73 -9.86
C ASN A 6 24.44 28.06 -9.89
N GLU A 7 24.49 28.80 -10.99
CA GLU A 7 23.67 30.01 -11.15
C GLU A 7 22.32 29.69 -11.83
N ALA A 8 21.24 30.22 -11.27
CA ALA A 8 19.88 29.99 -11.78
C ALA A 8 19.68 30.76 -13.09
N ILE A 9 19.57 30.03 -14.20
CA ILE A 9 19.35 30.60 -15.53
C ILE A 9 17.86 30.93 -15.69
N ARG A 10 17.53 32.12 -16.21
CA ARG A 10 16.16 32.49 -16.55
C ARG A 10 15.94 32.38 -18.06
N ALA A 11 14.90 31.67 -18.48
CA ALA A 11 14.47 31.59 -19.87
C ALA A 11 12.96 31.85 -19.95
N ASN A 12 12.54 32.77 -20.83
CA ASN A 12 11.13 33.14 -21.04
C ASN A 12 10.37 33.47 -19.74
N GLY A 13 10.98 34.28 -18.86
CA GLY A 13 10.38 34.69 -17.58
C GLY A 13 10.29 33.59 -16.52
N LYS A 14 10.68 32.35 -16.84
CA LYS A 14 10.70 31.23 -15.91
C LYS A 14 12.13 30.95 -15.45
N ARG A 15 12.31 30.76 -14.13
CA ARG A 15 13.58 30.33 -13.55
C ARG A 15 13.77 28.85 -13.85
N LEU A 16 14.85 28.52 -14.55
CA LEU A 16 15.29 27.14 -14.70
C LEU A 16 15.97 26.72 -13.39
N LEU A 17 15.68 25.49 -12.96
CA LEU A 17 16.31 24.90 -11.79
C LEU A 17 17.82 24.74 -12.06
N THR A 18 18.64 25.10 -11.07
CA THR A 18 20.07 24.80 -11.07
C THR A 18 20.30 23.29 -11.06
N GLN A 19 21.49 22.83 -11.42
CA GLN A 19 21.83 21.40 -11.40
C GLN A 19 21.59 20.77 -10.01
N LYS A 20 21.90 21.53 -8.95
CA LYS A 20 21.58 21.14 -7.56
C LYS A 20 20.08 21.02 -7.32
N GLU A 21 19.30 22.03 -7.69
CA GLU A 21 17.84 22.02 -7.50
C GLU A 21 17.15 20.92 -8.33
N VAL A 22 17.67 20.61 -9.53
CA VAL A 22 17.23 19.44 -10.31
C VAL A 22 17.55 18.15 -9.56
N GLY A 23 18.77 18.02 -9.01
CA GLY A 23 19.16 16.87 -8.18
C GLY A 23 18.27 16.71 -6.96
N ASP A 24 18.00 17.78 -6.24
CA ASP A 24 17.14 17.80 -5.06
C ASP A 24 15.67 17.50 -5.42
N PHE A 25 15.18 18.01 -6.55
CA PHE A 25 13.84 17.72 -7.04
C PHE A 25 13.70 16.26 -7.47
N LEU A 26 14.67 15.72 -8.22
CA LEU A 26 14.69 14.32 -8.61
C LEU A 26 14.79 13.42 -7.37
N ASN A 27 15.61 13.78 -6.39
CA ASN A 27 15.67 13.08 -5.12
C ASN A 27 14.36 13.22 -4.32
N TYR A 28 13.63 14.32 -4.38
CA TYR A 28 12.33 14.43 -3.72
C TYR A 28 11.24 13.59 -4.41
N VAL A 29 11.17 13.65 -5.74
CA VAL A 29 10.15 12.96 -6.55
C VAL A 29 10.41 11.45 -6.65
N PHE A 30 11.69 11.07 -6.76
CA PHE A 30 12.13 9.70 -6.96
C PHE A 30 12.90 9.13 -5.77
N SER A 31 13.02 9.86 -4.64
CA SER A 31 13.39 9.17 -3.40
C SER A 31 12.35 8.09 -3.17
N PRO A 32 12.78 6.86 -2.92
CA PRO A 32 11.88 5.90 -2.31
C PRO A 32 11.42 6.55 -1.01
N ALA A 33 10.13 6.89 -0.93
CA ALA A 33 9.52 7.15 0.36
C ALA A 33 9.97 6.01 1.29
N PRO A 34 10.44 6.34 2.51
CA PRO A 34 11.20 5.41 3.34
C PRO A 34 10.42 4.10 3.41
N ASP A 35 11.10 2.96 3.19
CA ASP A 35 10.59 1.60 2.95
C ASP A 35 9.27 1.19 3.65
N ARG A 36 8.96 1.82 4.78
CA ARG A 36 7.68 1.80 5.47
C ARG A 36 6.46 2.02 4.57
N ASP A 37 6.49 2.99 3.66
CA ASP A 37 5.37 3.30 2.76
C ASP A 37 5.13 2.17 1.74
N ASN A 38 6.20 1.55 1.25
CA ASN A 38 6.12 0.41 0.34
C ASN A 38 5.61 -0.86 1.06
N GLN A 39 6.09 -1.11 2.29
CA GLN A 39 5.59 -2.21 3.11
C GLN A 39 4.13 -2.02 3.50
N GLU A 40 3.72 -0.80 3.84
CA GLU A 40 2.34 -0.49 4.19
C GLU A 40 1.39 -0.65 2.99
N ARG A 41 1.79 -0.14 1.81
CA ARG A 41 1.04 -0.36 0.56
C ARG A 41 0.94 -1.85 0.22
N LEU A 42 2.00 -2.62 0.43
CA LEU A 42 1.99 -4.07 0.21
C LEU A 42 1.05 -4.79 1.18
N ARG A 43 1.07 -4.43 2.47
CA ARG A 43 0.13 -4.95 3.47
C ARG A 43 -1.31 -4.63 3.11
N MET A 44 -1.61 -3.40 2.68
CA MET A 44 -2.94 -3.01 2.23
C MET A 44 -3.40 -3.80 1.01
N LYS A 45 -2.52 -3.99 0.01
CA LYS A 45 -2.80 -4.84 -1.16
C LYS A 45 -3.13 -6.27 -0.75
N HIS A 46 -2.34 -6.87 0.15
CA HIS A 46 -2.62 -8.22 0.66
C HIS A 46 -3.94 -8.29 1.43
N PHE A 47 -4.26 -7.27 2.21
CA PHE A 47 -5.52 -7.17 2.95
C PHE A 47 -6.73 -7.13 2.00
N ILE A 48 -6.69 -6.28 0.98
CA ILE A 48 -7.74 -6.18 -0.05
C ILE A 48 -7.87 -7.49 -0.82
N CYS A 49 -6.74 -8.09 -1.22
CA CYS A 49 -6.73 -9.39 -1.92
C CYS A 49 -7.35 -10.50 -1.07
N GLY A 50 -7.10 -10.51 0.24
CA GLY A 50 -7.74 -11.44 1.17
C GLY A 50 -9.27 -11.25 1.23
N ILE A 51 -9.77 -10.01 1.26
CA ILE A 51 -11.21 -9.72 1.22
C ILE A 51 -11.83 -10.22 -0.09
N GLN A 52 -11.18 -9.94 -1.23
CA GLN A 52 -11.63 -10.42 -2.54
C GLN A 52 -11.66 -11.96 -2.59
N THR A 53 -10.66 -12.60 -2.00
CA THR A 53 -10.61 -14.06 -1.89
C THR A 53 -11.80 -14.60 -1.09
N VAL A 54 -12.10 -14.00 0.07
CA VAL A 54 -13.27 -14.37 0.88
C VAL A 54 -14.56 -14.24 0.07
N LEU A 55 -14.75 -13.14 -0.65
CA LEU A 55 -15.93 -12.95 -1.51
C LEU A 55 -16.05 -14.05 -2.57
N THR A 56 -14.96 -14.37 -3.27
CA THR A 56 -14.96 -15.43 -4.28
C THR A 56 -15.27 -16.80 -3.67
N GLN A 57 -14.68 -17.13 -2.52
CA GLN A 57 -14.92 -18.40 -1.84
C GLN A 57 -16.37 -18.50 -1.34
N THR A 58 -16.95 -17.40 -0.84
CA THR A 58 -18.35 -17.35 -0.40
C THR A 58 -19.30 -17.63 -1.56
N ASN A 59 -19.04 -17.04 -2.73
CA ASN A 59 -19.83 -17.31 -3.93
C ASN A 59 -19.76 -18.78 -4.35
N ARG A 60 -18.58 -19.42 -4.24
CA ARG A 60 -18.43 -20.86 -4.50
C ARG A 60 -19.17 -21.71 -3.48
N ALA A 61 -19.09 -21.36 -2.19
CA ALA A 61 -19.85 -22.05 -1.14
C ALA A 61 -21.36 -22.00 -1.44
N LEU A 62 -21.88 -20.84 -1.84
CA LEU A 62 -23.28 -20.66 -2.24
C LEU A 62 -23.63 -21.53 -3.46
N GLU A 63 -22.80 -21.51 -4.50
CA GLU A 63 -23.01 -22.33 -5.72
C GLU A 63 -23.10 -23.82 -5.40
N PHE A 64 -22.24 -24.33 -4.51
CA PHE A 64 -22.25 -25.73 -4.11
C PHE A 64 -23.41 -26.07 -3.17
N ALA A 65 -23.79 -25.17 -2.27
CA ALA A 65 -24.94 -25.34 -1.39
C ALA A 65 -26.25 -25.43 -2.20
N GLN A 66 -26.41 -24.59 -3.23
CA GLN A 66 -27.56 -24.63 -4.15
C GLN A 66 -27.66 -25.93 -4.96
N LYS A 67 -26.56 -26.69 -5.05
CA LYS A 67 -26.48 -27.99 -5.74
C LYS A 67 -26.53 -29.17 -4.76
N ASP A 68 -26.94 -28.94 -3.51
CA ASP A 68 -26.95 -29.92 -2.40
C ASP A 68 -25.58 -30.56 -2.11
N ARG A 69 -24.48 -29.91 -2.50
CA ARG A 69 -23.11 -30.37 -2.26
C ARG A 69 -22.55 -29.79 -0.96
N TRP A 70 -23.21 -30.11 0.14
CA TRP A 70 -22.94 -29.56 1.47
C TRP A 70 -21.50 -29.74 1.95
N GLY A 71 -20.90 -30.93 1.74
CA GLY A 71 -19.51 -31.19 2.14
C GLY A 71 -18.49 -30.30 1.40
N ILE A 72 -18.75 -29.99 0.12
CA ILE A 72 -17.90 -29.09 -0.65
C ILE A 72 -18.10 -27.65 -0.17
N ALA A 73 -19.36 -27.21 0.00
CA ALA A 73 -19.68 -25.88 0.51
C ALA A 73 -19.03 -25.64 1.89
N GLN A 74 -19.06 -26.63 2.78
CA GLN A 74 -18.40 -26.59 4.08
C GLN A 74 -16.89 -26.40 3.97
N ALA A 75 -16.22 -27.08 3.02
CA ALA A 75 -14.79 -26.90 2.80
C ALA A 75 -14.44 -25.45 2.41
N TYR A 76 -15.26 -24.82 1.55
CA TYR A 76 -15.11 -23.40 1.22
C TYR A 76 -15.32 -22.50 2.44
N LEU A 77 -16.34 -22.78 3.27
CA LEU A 77 -16.60 -22.03 4.51
C LEU A 77 -15.44 -22.13 5.52
N ASN A 78 -14.82 -23.30 5.66
CA ASN A 78 -13.65 -23.46 6.53
C ASN A 78 -12.47 -22.60 6.04
N ASN A 79 -12.20 -22.56 4.74
CA ASN A 79 -11.15 -21.71 4.16
C ASN A 79 -11.44 -20.21 4.35
N ILE A 80 -12.71 -19.81 4.25
CA ILE A 80 -13.15 -18.43 4.54
C ILE A 80 -12.84 -18.08 5.99
N ALA A 81 -13.17 -18.94 6.94
CA ALA A 81 -12.93 -18.69 8.36
C ALA A 81 -11.44 -18.43 8.65
N HIS A 82 -10.54 -19.27 8.14
CA HIS A 82 -9.09 -19.09 8.28
C HIS A 82 -8.59 -17.77 7.67
N THR A 83 -9.13 -17.40 6.51
CA THR A 83 -8.76 -16.15 5.83
C THR A 83 -9.25 -14.93 6.64
N ILE A 84 -10.49 -14.96 7.13
CA ILE A 84 -11.06 -13.91 7.97
C ILE A 84 -10.25 -13.73 9.25
N ASP A 85 -9.85 -14.81 9.91
CA ASP A 85 -9.04 -14.72 11.13
C ASP A 85 -7.67 -14.09 10.88
N SER A 86 -7.06 -14.40 9.73
CA SER A 86 -5.82 -13.75 9.29
C SER A 86 -6.01 -12.25 9.06
N LEU A 87 -7.10 -11.85 8.38
CA LEU A 87 -7.43 -10.45 8.16
C LEU A 87 -7.70 -9.71 9.48
N LYS A 88 -8.44 -10.33 10.42
CA LYS A 88 -8.68 -9.74 11.75
C LYS A 88 -7.39 -9.49 12.53
N ARG A 89 -6.36 -10.33 12.36
CA ARG A 89 -5.03 -10.11 12.97
C ARG A 89 -4.36 -8.87 12.37
N VAL A 90 -4.31 -8.78 11.04
CA VAL A 90 -3.72 -7.63 10.33
C VAL A 90 -4.44 -6.32 10.70
N ALA A 91 -5.77 -6.33 10.80
CA ALA A 91 -6.54 -5.16 11.21
C ALA A 91 -6.20 -4.72 12.64
N ARG A 92 -6.06 -5.67 13.57
CA ARG A 92 -5.64 -5.37 14.96
C ARG A 92 -4.25 -4.76 15.03
N GLU A 93 -3.28 -5.31 14.30
CA GLU A 93 -1.93 -4.75 14.23
C GLU A 93 -1.92 -3.29 13.75
N LYS A 94 -2.85 -2.93 12.85
CA LYS A 94 -2.99 -1.54 12.38
C LYS A 94 -3.70 -0.63 13.39
N SER A 95 -4.76 -1.10 14.06
CA SER A 95 -5.44 -0.30 15.08
C SER A 95 -4.64 -0.10 16.36
N SER A 96 -3.69 -0.99 16.67
CA SER A 96 -2.83 -0.91 17.87
C SER A 96 -1.53 -0.14 17.66
N ALA A 97 -1.23 0.33 16.44
CA ALA A 97 -0.07 1.20 16.22
C ALA A 97 -0.35 2.58 16.82
N PRO A 98 0.51 3.11 17.71
CA PRO A 98 0.33 4.46 18.25
C PRO A 98 0.32 5.44 17.08
N ALA A 99 -0.67 6.34 17.08
CA ALA A 99 -0.69 7.48 16.16
C ALA A 99 0.68 8.16 16.26
N GLN A 100 1.37 8.33 15.13
CA GLN A 100 2.63 9.07 15.13
C GLN A 100 2.32 10.49 15.63
N GLU A 101 2.72 10.81 16.85
CA GLU A 101 2.84 12.19 17.31
C GLU A 101 3.86 12.86 16.39
N VAL A 102 3.35 13.65 15.45
CA VAL A 102 4.14 14.57 14.66
C VAL A 102 4.52 15.71 15.60
N ASN A 103 5.65 15.59 16.29
CA ASN A 103 6.30 16.72 16.93
C ASN A 103 6.81 17.65 15.83
N HIS A 104 6.13 18.79 15.67
CA HIS A 104 6.68 19.95 15.01
C HIS A 104 7.35 20.80 16.10
N ASP A 105 8.67 20.69 16.22
CA ASP A 105 9.54 21.73 16.79
C ASP A 105 10.10 22.59 15.65
#